data_AF-A0A392QKQ6-F1
#
_entry.id   AF-A0A392QKQ6-F1
#
_cell.length_a   1.000
_cell.length_b   1.000
_cell.length_c   1.000
_cell.angle_alpha   90.00
_cell.angle_beta   90.00
_cell.angle_gamma   90.00
#
_symmetry.space_group_name_H-M   'P 1'
#
loop_
_entity.id
_entity.type
_entity.pdbx_description
1 polymer ?
#
loop_
_entity_poly.entity_id
_entity_poly.type
_entity_poly.pdbx_seq_one_letter_code
_entity_poly.pdbx_strand_id
1 'polypeptide(L)'
;MQRSNGGGVFDVVDRINGHTLCGCSTVIACQEGAPFGSCKNISVPSSSPLTNTAGSFNGYVQFSVRSASPVRSPNCSLFLLFYFLLTAVLLQFR
;
A
#
# COMPACT_ATOMS: atom_id res chain seq x y z
N MET A 1 17.52 26.53 -0.25
CA MET A 1 16.24 25.89 0.17
C MET A 1 16.20 24.49 -0.42
N GLN A 2 16.10 23.45 0.41
CA GLN A 2 15.94 22.07 -0.07
C GLN A 2 14.44 21.84 -0.29
N ARG A 3 14.00 21.52 -1.51
CA ARG A 3 12.63 21.03 -1.72
C ARG A 3 12.50 19.69 -1.00
N SER A 4 11.40 19.49 -0.27
CA SER A 4 11.08 18.21 0.37
C SER A 4 11.16 17.10 -0.67
N ASN A 5 11.76 15.96 -0.31
CA ASN A 5 11.91 14.77 -1.17
C ASN A 5 10.57 14.04 -1.37
N GLY A 6 9.52 14.80 -1.73
CA GLY A 6 8.24 14.32 -2.26
C GLY A 6 7.79 13.00 -1.67
N GLY A 7 7.58 12.94 -0.36
CA GLY A 7 6.97 11.79 0.31
C GLY A 7 5.57 12.17 0.80
N GLY A 8 4.61 11.25 0.64
CA GLY A 8 3.22 11.45 1.11
C GLY A 8 2.18 10.93 0.10
N VAL A 9 0.92 11.31 0.31
CA VAL A 9 -0.22 10.84 -0.50
C VAL A 9 -0.02 11.10 -2.00
N PHE A 10 0.60 12.22 -2.36
CA PHE A 10 0.84 12.57 -3.77
C PHE A 10 1.89 11.68 -4.45
N ASP A 11 2.93 11.22 -3.74
CA ASP A 11 3.92 10.27 -4.28
C ASP A 11 3.32 8.87 -4.45
N VAL A 12 2.46 8.45 -3.52
CA VAL A 12 1.71 7.18 -3.66
C VAL A 12 0.80 7.22 -4.88
N VAL A 13 0.04 8.32 -5.05
CA VAL A 13 -0.85 8.50 -6.21
C VAL A 13 -0.05 8.55 -7.51
N ASP A 14 1.10 9.24 -7.54
CA ASP A 14 1.98 9.29 -8.70
C ASP A 14 2.45 7.89 -9.13
N ARG A 15 2.87 7.05 -8.16
CA ARG A 15 3.28 5.67 -8.44
C ARG A 15 2.15 4.79 -8.92
N ILE A 16 0.99 4.83 -8.23
CA ILE A 16 -0.18 4.04 -8.62
C ILE A 16 -0.62 4.40 -10.04
N ASN A 17 -0.66 5.69 -10.35
CA ASN A 17 -1.05 6.16 -11.68
C ASN A 17 -0.01 5.76 -12.74
N GLY A 18 1.28 5.85 -12.45
CA GLY A 18 2.34 5.36 -13.34
C GLY A 18 2.18 3.89 -13.69
N HIS A 19 2.02 3.04 -12.67
CA HIS A 19 1.87 1.60 -12.86
C HIS A 19 0.58 1.25 -13.62
N THR A 20 -0.52 1.94 -13.30
CA THR A 20 -1.85 1.65 -13.87
C THR A 20 -1.99 2.16 -15.30
N LEU A 21 -1.49 3.36 -15.59
CA LEU A 21 -1.70 4.02 -16.88
C LEU A 21 -0.70 3.56 -17.94
N CYS A 22 0.57 3.38 -17.56
CA CYS A 22 1.65 3.15 -18.53
C CYS A 22 2.65 2.07 -18.11
N GLY A 23 2.50 1.45 -16.94
CA GLY A 23 3.39 0.40 -16.44
C GLY A 23 4.71 0.89 -15.86
N CYS A 24 4.88 2.20 -15.69
CA CYS A 24 6.10 2.81 -15.18
C CYS A 24 6.03 3.06 -13.67
N SER A 25 7.18 3.34 -13.06
CA SER A 25 7.26 3.58 -11.61
C SER A 25 6.51 4.82 -11.14
N THR A 26 6.34 5.82 -11.99
CA THR A 26 5.63 7.08 -11.72
C THR A 26 4.91 7.57 -12.97
N VAL A 27 3.92 8.46 -12.82
CA VAL A 27 3.17 9.00 -13.97
C VAL A 27 4.05 9.88 -14.85
N ILE A 28 5.01 10.58 -14.24
CA ILE A 28 5.94 11.43 -14.98
C ILE A 28 6.84 10.61 -15.90
N ALA A 29 7.12 9.35 -15.56
CA ALA A 29 7.91 8.42 -16.37
C ALA A 29 7.15 7.91 -17.61
N CYS A 30 5.86 8.17 -17.76
CA CYS A 30 5.13 7.75 -18.96
C CYS A 30 5.59 8.51 -20.22
N GLN A 31 5.75 7.78 -21.33
CA GLN A 31 5.89 8.39 -22.66
C GLN A 31 4.51 8.63 -23.27
N GLU A 32 4.20 9.90 -23.55
CA GLU A 32 2.94 10.29 -24.19
C GLU A 32 2.79 9.66 -25.58
N GLY A 33 1.60 9.09 -25.85
CA GLY A 33 1.27 8.44 -27.12
C GLY A 33 1.98 7.11 -27.37
N ALA A 34 2.79 6.61 -26.43
CA ALA A 34 3.50 5.35 -26.56
C ALA A 34 2.70 4.18 -25.95
N PRO A 35 2.95 2.93 -26.39
CA PRO A 35 2.30 1.76 -25.81
C PRO A 35 2.72 1.53 -24.36
N PHE A 36 1.88 0.80 -23.62
CA PHE A 36 2.14 0.41 -22.24
C PHE A 36 3.53 -0.23 -22.08
N GLY A 37 4.26 0.16 -21.03
CA GLY A 37 5.65 -0.24 -20.78
C GLY A 37 6.70 0.72 -21.36
N SER A 38 6.28 1.74 -22.11
CA SER A 38 7.20 2.75 -22.67
C SER A 38 7.52 3.83 -21.64
N CYS A 39 8.55 3.58 -20.83
CA CYS A 39 8.99 4.49 -19.78
C CYS A 39 10.15 5.40 -20.23
N LYS A 40 10.02 6.69 -19.97
CA LYS A 40 11.11 7.67 -20.10
C LYS A 40 12.19 7.37 -19.06
N ASN A 41 13.45 7.49 -19.47
CA ASN A 41 14.58 7.41 -18.54
C ASN A 41 14.74 8.72 -17.78
N ILE A 42 13.84 8.96 -16.84
CA ILE A 42 13.91 10.11 -15.94
C ILE A 42 14.56 9.62 -14.66
N SER A 43 15.55 10.36 -14.17
CA SER A 43 16.00 10.21 -12.80
C SER A 43 14.86 10.68 -11.89
N VAL A 44 13.87 9.83 -11.66
CA VAL A 44 12.96 10.01 -10.52
C VAL A 44 13.91 10.12 -9.32
N PRO A 45 13.82 11.19 -8.50
CA PRO A 45 14.51 11.20 -7.23
C PRO A 45 14.00 9.95 -6.53
N SER A 46 14.83 8.90 -6.51
CA SER A 46 14.54 7.70 -5.76
C SER A 46 14.22 8.25 -4.37
N SER A 47 12.95 8.17 -3.96
CA SER A 47 12.61 8.35 -2.56
C SER A 47 13.62 7.46 -1.87
N SER A 48 14.53 8.06 -1.10
CA SER A 48 15.65 7.38 -0.45
C SER A 48 15.19 5.97 -0.16
N PRO A 49 15.85 4.92 -0.71
CA PRO A 49 15.32 3.57 -0.69
C PRO A 49 14.74 3.38 0.70
N LEU A 50 13.46 3.01 0.80
CA LEU A 50 12.98 2.50 2.08
C LEU A 50 13.99 1.42 2.38
N THR A 51 14.86 1.69 3.35
CA THR A 51 16.07 0.90 3.49
C THR A 51 15.58 -0.43 4.00
N ASN A 52 15.27 -1.34 3.08
CA ASN A 52 15.40 -2.77 3.27
C ASN A 52 16.89 -3.11 3.36
N THR A 53 17.69 -2.25 4.01
CA THR A 53 18.80 -2.75 4.78
C THR A 53 18.10 -3.65 5.78
N ALA A 54 18.32 -4.95 5.63
CA ALA A 54 18.57 -5.79 6.78
C ALA A 54 19.74 -5.18 7.57
N GLY A 55 19.50 -4.01 8.15
CA GLY A 55 20.38 -3.34 9.07
C GLY A 55 20.08 -4.06 10.35
N SER A 56 21.02 -4.90 10.77
CA SER A 56 21.01 -5.43 12.12
C SER A 56 21.00 -4.21 13.07
N PHE A 57 19.83 -3.88 13.58
CA PHE A 57 19.69 -2.91 14.66
C PHE A 57 20.16 -3.63 15.92
N ASN A 58 21.42 -3.40 16.29
CA ASN A 58 21.98 -3.94 17.52
C ASN A 58 21.46 -3.09 18.70
N GLY A 59 20.22 -3.33 19.09
CA GLY A 59 19.56 -2.65 20.19
C GLY A 59 18.26 -3.35 20.56
N TYR A 60 17.92 -3.35 21.85
CA TYR A 60 16.69 -3.97 22.33
C TYR A 60 15.51 -3.07 21.97
N VAL A 61 14.72 -3.46 20.95
CA VAL A 61 13.39 -2.90 20.75
C VAL A 61 12.43 -3.58 21.72
N GLN A 62 12.11 -2.89 22.80
CA GLN A 62 11.04 -3.34 23.70
C GLN A 62 9.71 -3.16 22.98
N PHE A 63 9.27 -4.20 22.28
CA PHE A 63 7.90 -4.27 21.77
C PHE A 63 6.98 -4.23 22.99
N SER A 64 6.35 -3.07 23.20
CA SER A 64 5.24 -2.98 24.13
C SER A 64 4.13 -3.88 23.58
N VAL A 65 4.01 -5.09 24.14
CA VAL A 65 3.02 -6.13 23.80
C VAL A 65 1.56 -5.63 23.89
N ARG A 66 1.35 -4.38 24.32
CA ARG A 66 0.06 -3.74 24.55
C ARG A 66 -0.19 -2.54 23.62
N SER A 67 -0.03 -2.70 22.31
CA SER A 67 -0.60 -1.75 21.33
C SER A 67 -1.13 -2.45 20.08
N ALA A 68 -1.78 -3.61 20.22
CA ALA A 68 -2.70 -4.08 19.21
C ALA A 68 -4.04 -3.36 19.43
N SER A 69 -4.21 -2.17 18.84
CA SER A 69 -5.56 -1.62 18.70
C SER A 69 -6.31 -2.58 17.77
N PRO A 70 -7.41 -3.23 18.19
CA PRO A 70 -8.22 -3.97 17.25
C PRO A 70 -8.69 -2.95 16.21
N VAL A 71 -8.27 -3.12 14.96
CA VAL A 71 -8.81 -2.36 13.83
C VAL A 71 -10.28 -2.76 13.74
N ARG A 72 -11.13 -2.05 14.50
CA ARG A 72 -12.58 -2.19 14.47
C ARG A 72 -13.06 -1.58 13.16
N SER A 73 -12.93 -2.36 12.09
CA SER A 73 -13.65 -2.11 10.85
C SER A 73 -15.12 -2.46 11.09
N PRO A 74 -16.05 -1.49 11.03
CA PRO A 74 -17.48 -1.77 11.22
C PRO A 74 -17.98 -2.83 10.23
N ASN A 75 -17.36 -2.90 9.05
CA ASN A 75 -17.68 -3.87 8.01
C ASN A 75 -17.36 -5.32 8.43
N CYS A 76 -16.29 -5.54 9.20
CA CYS A 76 -15.90 -6.90 9.63
C CYS A 76 -16.96 -7.54 10.52
N SER A 77 -17.56 -6.76 11.43
CA SER A 77 -18.66 -7.25 12.28
C SER A 77 -19.90 -7.61 11.47
N LEU A 78 -20.22 -6.85 10.43
CA LEU A 78 -21.37 -7.12 9.56
C LEU A 78 -21.18 -8.39 8.74
N PHE A 79 -19.97 -8.61 8.19
CA PHE A 79 -19.63 -9.84 7.47
C PHE A 79 -19.75 -11.09 8.36
N LEU A 80 -19.26 -11.02 9.61
CA LEU A 80 -19.35 -12.14 10.55
C LEU A 80 -20.80 -12.45 10.94
N LEU A 81 -21.62 -11.43 11.18
CA LEU A 81 -23.05 -11.61 11.49
C LEU A 81 -23.82 -12.22 10.31
N PHE A 82 -23.58 -11.72 9.09
CA PHE A 82 -24.21 -12.26 7.89
C PHE A 82 -23.86 -13.73 7.68
N TYR A 83 -22.57 -14.08 7.82
CA TYR A 83 -22.11 -15.46 7.67
C TYR A 83 -22.73 -16.38 8.72
N PHE A 84 -22.81 -15.94 9.98
CA PHE A 84 -23.44 -16.70 11.06
C PHE A 84 -24.93 -16.94 10.83
N LEU A 85 -25.67 -15.93 10.36
CA LEU A 85 -27.09 -16.09 10.03
C LEU A 85 -27.29 -17.09 8.88
N LEU A 86 -26.44 -17.02 7.86
CA LEU A 86 -26.52 -17.90 6.70
C LEU A 86 -26.27 -19.37 7.08
N THR A 87 -25.26 -19.64 7.92
CA THR A 87 -25.00 -21.02 8.39
C THR A 87 -26.13 -21.54 9.28
N ALA A 88 -26.69 -20.70 10.16
CA ALA A 88 -27.82 -21.07 11.00
C ALA A 88 -29.05 -21.46 10.16
N VAL A 89 -29.36 -20.67 9.12
CA VAL A 89 -30.48 -20.96 8.20
C VAL A 89 -30.25 -22.26 7.45
N LEU A 90 -29.05 -22.48 6.90
CA LEU A 90 -28.73 -23.73 6.18
C LEU A 90 -28.82 -24.97 7.09
N LEU A 91 -28.46 -24.84 8.37
CA LEU A 91 -28.58 -25.91 9.36
C LEU A 91 -30.04 -26.24 9.71
N GLN A 92 -30.97 -25.29 9.60
CA GLN A 92 -32.41 -25.54 9.81
C GLN A 92 -33.07 -26.24 8.63
N PHE A 93 -32.45 -26.18 7.44
CA PHE A 93 -32.94 -26.84 6.22
C PHE A 93 -32.25 -28.18 5.93
N ARG A 94 -31.39 -28.65 6.84
CA ARG A 94 -30.79 -29.98 6.83
C ARG A 94 -31.55 -30.90 7.78
#